data_AF-A0A1S8A771-F1
#
_entry.id   AF-A0A1S8A771-F1
#
_cell.length_a   1.000
_cell.length_b   1.000
_cell.length_c   1.000
_cell.angle_alpha   90.00
_cell.angle_beta   90.00
_cell.angle_gamma   90.00
#
_symmetry.space_group_name_H-M   'P 1'
#
loop_
_entity.id
_entity.type
_entity.pdbx_description
1 polymer ?
#
loop_
_entity_poly.entity_id
_entity_poly.type
_entity_poly.pdbx_seq_one_letter_code
_entity_poly.pdbx_strand_id
1 'polypeptide(L)'
;MADNTVDNIQHLPPTDISHDTSHQIISSHFIGPQAENLPYFKENIDIILEELKLARNRYFPQDVEFITKDVQQTEAFQKSMKKLTAAVRKAANILGTNSIPFWSPRYEAHMCTDMSVYSTQIP
;
A
#
# COMPACT_ATOMS: atom_id res chain seq x y z
N MET A 1 -63.30 3.55 6.44
CA MET A 1 -62.39 4.70 6.24
C MET A 1 -61.73 5.02 7.58
N ALA A 2 -60.45 5.39 7.54
CA ALA A 2 -59.45 5.47 8.63
C ALA A 2 -59.01 4.08 9.13
N ASP A 3 -57.88 3.49 8.74
CA ASP A 3 -56.49 3.97 8.56
C ASP A 3 -55.94 4.74 9.76
N ASN A 4 -55.09 4.05 10.52
CA ASN A 4 -54.12 4.61 11.46
C ASN A 4 -53.00 3.58 11.62
N THR A 5 -52.18 3.47 10.57
CA THR A 5 -50.89 2.79 10.66
C THR A 5 -49.89 3.76 11.26
N VAL A 6 -49.70 3.64 12.58
CA VAL A 6 -48.53 4.17 13.26
C VAL A 6 -47.49 3.06 13.17
N ASP A 7 -46.43 3.26 12.39
CA ASP A 7 -45.11 2.61 12.55
C ASP A 7 -44.15 3.15 11.49
N ASN A 8 -43.82 4.44 11.63
CA ASN A 8 -42.74 5.06 10.87
C ASN A 8 -41.44 4.96 11.71
N ILE A 9 -40.85 3.77 11.73
CA ILE A 9 -39.44 3.60 12.06
C ILE A 9 -38.80 3.00 10.82
N GLN A 10 -38.31 3.88 9.94
CA GLN A 10 -37.38 3.53 8.89
C GLN A 10 -36.12 2.94 9.53
N HIS A 11 -36.12 1.61 9.66
CA HIS A 11 -34.93 0.82 9.83
C HIS A 11 -34.08 1.04 8.57
N LEU A 12 -33.01 1.83 8.70
CA LEU A 12 -31.98 1.92 7.67
C LEU A 12 -31.53 0.48 7.34
N PRO A 13 -31.52 0.07 6.06
CA PRO A 13 -31.14 -1.28 5.72
C PRO A 13 -29.70 -1.52 6.20
N PRO A 14 -29.40 -2.72 6.75
CA PRO A 14 -28.02 -3.10 7.01
C PRO A 14 -27.26 -3.01 5.69
N THR A 15 -26.10 -2.38 5.73
CA THR A 15 -25.18 -2.21 4.62
C THR A 15 -25.04 -3.55 3.90
N ASP A 16 -25.62 -3.66 2.71
CA ASP A 16 -25.58 -4.86 1.88
C ASP A 16 -24.11 -5.09 1.53
N ILE A 17 -23.45 -5.97 2.28
CA ILE A 17 -22.13 -6.48 1.93
C ILE A 17 -22.37 -7.29 0.67
N SER A 18 -22.26 -6.60 -0.47
CA SER A 18 -22.43 -7.14 -1.81
C SER A 18 -21.92 -8.58 -1.87
N HIS A 19 -22.82 -9.49 -2.19
CA HIS A 19 -22.60 -10.93 -2.34
C HIS A 19 -21.72 -11.28 -3.56
N ASP A 20 -21.02 -10.28 -4.13
CA ASP A 20 -20.11 -10.43 -5.27
C ASP A 20 -18.68 -10.66 -4.77
N THR A 21 -18.35 -11.93 -4.60
CA THR A 21 -16.98 -12.39 -4.29
C THR A 21 -15.96 -11.90 -5.32
N SER A 22 -16.36 -11.68 -6.58
CA SER A 22 -15.46 -11.19 -7.63
C SER A 22 -15.02 -9.76 -7.35
N HIS A 23 -15.96 -8.88 -6.98
CA HIS A 23 -15.65 -7.51 -6.60
C HIS A 23 -14.77 -7.44 -5.35
N GLN A 24 -15.00 -8.33 -4.37
CA GLN A 24 -14.17 -8.44 -3.17
C GLN A 24 -12.74 -8.87 -3.48
N ILE A 25 -12.56 -9.88 -4.34
CA ILE A 25 -11.24 -10.34 -4.80
C ILE A 25 -10.54 -9.20 -5.55
N ILE A 26 -11.19 -8.60 -6.55
CA ILE A 26 -10.64 -7.51 -7.34
C ILE A 26 -10.19 -6.35 -6.44
N SER A 27 -11.01 -5.98 -5.45
CA SER A 27 -10.69 -4.89 -4.51
C SER A 27 -9.42 -5.16 -3.69
N SER A 28 -9.07 -6.43 -3.43
CA SER A 28 -7.85 -6.79 -2.68
C SER A 28 -6.56 -6.51 -3.45
N HIS A 29 -6.63 -6.38 -4.78
CA HIS A 29 -5.46 -6.15 -5.63
C HIS A 29 -5.03 -4.69 -5.74
N PHE A 30 -5.77 -3.76 -5.12
CA PHE A 30 -5.52 -2.31 -5.21
C PHE A 30 -5.33 -1.69 -3.83
N ILE A 31 -4.57 -0.60 -3.74
CA ILE A 31 -4.40 0.17 -2.50
C ILE A 31 -5.71 0.85 -2.10
N GLY A 32 -6.51 1.23 -3.09
CA GLY A 32 -7.81 1.87 -2.91
C GLY A 32 -7.74 3.40 -2.93
N PRO A 33 -8.84 4.09 -3.28
CA PRO A 33 -8.85 5.54 -3.47
C PRO A 33 -8.43 6.37 -2.26
N GLN A 34 -8.65 5.86 -1.04
CA GLN A 34 -8.26 6.50 0.22
C GLN A 34 -7.17 5.71 0.96
N ALA A 35 -6.46 4.83 0.25
CA ALA A 35 -5.42 3.97 0.80
C ALA A 35 -5.94 2.95 1.84
N GLU A 36 -7.17 2.47 1.64
CA GLU A 36 -7.88 1.51 2.50
C GLU A 36 -7.08 0.21 2.71
N ASN A 37 -6.39 -0.24 1.66
CA ASN A 37 -5.58 -1.46 1.69
C ASN A 37 -4.07 -1.20 1.90
N LEU A 38 -3.68 0.04 2.20
CA LEU A 38 -2.27 0.39 2.42
C LEU A 38 -1.60 -0.45 3.53
N PRO A 39 -2.26 -0.79 4.66
CA PRO A 39 -1.67 -1.68 5.65
C PRO A 39 -1.30 -3.06 5.10
N TYR A 40 -2.19 -3.69 4.32
CA TYR A 40 -1.92 -4.98 3.68
C TYR A 40 -0.80 -4.89 2.64
N PHE A 41 -0.79 -3.79 1.87
CA PHE A 41 0.29 -3.55 0.91
C PHE A 41 1.64 -3.40 1.61
N LYS A 42 1.69 -2.65 2.72
CA LYS A 42 2.90 -2.51 3.53
C LYS A 42 3.38 -3.86 4.07
N GLU A 43 2.47 -4.69 4.59
CA GLU A 43 2.80 -6.02 5.10
C GLU A 43 3.39 -6.92 4.00
N ASN A 44 2.80 -6.92 2.81
CA ASN A 44 3.34 -7.68 1.67
C ASN A 44 4.75 -7.22 1.27
N ILE A 45 5.01 -5.90 1.29
CA ILE A 45 6.35 -5.36 1.05
C ILE A 45 7.34 -5.80 2.15
N ASP A 46 6.92 -5.77 3.42
CA ASP A 46 7.75 -6.23 4.54
C ASP A 46 8.10 -7.72 4.40
N ILE A 47 7.17 -8.57 3.96
CA ILE A 47 7.40 -9.99 3.67
C ILE A 47 8.46 -10.16 2.56
N ILE A 48 8.33 -9.43 1.45
CA ILE A 48 9.31 -9.48 0.34
C ILE A 48 10.71 -9.10 0.83
N LEU A 49 10.82 -8.07 1.67
CA LEU A 49 12.09 -7.62 2.23
C LEU A 49 12.71 -8.65 3.18
N GLU A 50 11.90 -9.34 3.99
CA GLU A 50 12.39 -10.41 4.87
C GLU A 50 12.86 -11.63 4.06
N GLU A 51 12.11 -12.05 3.03
CA GLU A 51 12.55 -13.15 2.15
C GLU A 51 13.84 -12.81 1.41
N LEU A 52 14.00 -11.57 0.93
CA LEU A 52 15.24 -11.10 0.32
C LEU A 52 16.42 -11.16 1.30
N LYS A 53 16.20 -10.76 2.55
CA LYS A 53 17.21 -10.83 3.62
C LYS A 53 17.59 -12.28 3.91
N LEU A 54 16.62 -13.18 4.04
CA LEU A 54 16.86 -14.61 4.25
C LEU A 54 17.62 -15.23 3.07
N ALA A 55 17.30 -14.85 1.83
CA ALA A 55 18.02 -15.31 0.65
C ALA A 55 19.50 -14.87 0.66
N ARG A 56 19.77 -13.61 0.99
CA ARG A 56 21.15 -13.08 1.10
C ARG A 56 21.95 -13.80 2.18
N ASN A 57 21.34 -14.01 3.35
CA ASN A 57 22.00 -14.70 4.47
C ASN A 57 22.29 -16.18 4.17
N ARG A 58 21.46 -16.84 3.35
CA ARG A 58 21.65 -18.24 2.96
C ARG A 58 22.71 -18.45 1.87
N TYR A 59 23.01 -17.43 1.04
CA TYR A 59 23.90 -17.58 -0.11
C TYR A 59 25.35 -17.87 0.32
N PHE A 60 25.87 -17.13 1.30
CA PHE A 60 27.16 -17.39 1.94
C PHE A 60 27.06 -17.21 3.47
N PRO A 61 26.63 -18.25 4.21
CA PRO A 61 26.36 -18.14 5.65
C PRO A 61 27.61 -17.92 6.51
N GLN A 62 28.82 -18.03 5.93
CA GLN A 62 30.08 -17.80 6.63
C GLN A 62 30.64 -16.40 6.43
N ASP A 63 30.03 -15.58 5.56
CA ASP A 63 30.46 -14.21 5.35
C ASP A 63 30.11 -13.35 6.56
N VAL A 64 31.08 -12.55 7.00
CA VAL A 64 30.88 -11.58 8.07
C VAL A 64 30.08 -10.38 7.55
N GLU A 65 29.39 -9.68 8.47
CA GLU A 65 28.67 -8.45 8.13
C GLU A 65 29.64 -7.40 7.54
N PHE A 66 29.48 -7.09 6.25
CA PHE A 66 30.31 -6.07 5.59
C PHE A 66 29.97 -4.65 6.09
N ILE A 67 28.71 -4.40 6.46
CA ILE A 67 28.24 -3.13 7.02
C ILE A 67 27.80 -3.39 8.46
N THR A 68 28.74 -3.25 9.39
CA THR A 68 28.49 -3.49 10.82
C THR A 68 27.64 -2.38 11.45
N LYS A 69 27.11 -2.65 12.64
CA LYS A 69 26.38 -1.65 13.44
C LYS A 69 27.22 -0.41 13.75
N ASP A 70 28.53 -0.57 13.97
CA ASP A 70 29.43 0.54 14.25
C ASP A 70 29.54 1.47 13.03
N VAL A 71 29.63 0.92 11.82
CA VAL A 71 29.61 1.70 10.58
C VAL A 71 28.30 2.46 10.43
N GLN A 72 27.16 1.83 10.76
CA GLN A 72 25.85 2.48 10.72
C GLN A 72 25.72 3.60 11.75
N GLN A 73 26.43 3.53 12.88
CA GLN A 73 26.43 4.56 13.92
C GLN A 73 27.37 5.74 13.60
N THR A 74 28.23 5.62 12.59
CA THR A 74 29.11 6.73 12.20
C THR A 74 28.31 7.97 11.78
N GLU A 75 28.84 9.15 12.12
CA GLU A 75 28.21 10.43 11.75
C GLU A 75 28.05 10.58 10.24
N ALA A 76 29.04 10.12 9.47
CA ALA A 76 29.01 10.15 8.01
C ALA A 76 27.85 9.33 7.44
N PHE A 77 27.64 8.11 7.94
CA PHE A 77 26.54 7.25 7.53
C PHE A 77 25.19 7.87 7.87
N GLN A 78 25.01 8.32 9.11
CA GLN A 78 23.76 8.93 9.60
C GLN A 78 23.42 10.21 8.81
N LYS A 79 24.41 11.06 8.54
CA LYS A 79 24.23 12.28 7.73
C LYS A 79 23.83 11.95 6.30
N SER A 80 24.45 10.95 5.69
CA SER A 80 24.07 10.47 4.36
C SER A 80 22.63 9.96 4.34
N MET A 81 22.26 9.16 5.35
CA MET A 81 20.92 8.56 5.42
C MET A 81 19.81 9.57 5.71
N LYS A 82 20.10 10.60 6.51
CA LYS A 82 19.20 11.75 6.70
C LYS A 82 18.95 12.50 5.39
N LYS A 83 19.99 12.73 4.58
CA LYS A 83 19.86 13.37 3.26
C LYS A 83 19.02 12.53 2.30
N LEU A 84 19.28 11.23 2.24
CA LEU A 84 18.52 10.31 1.40
C LEU A 84 17.04 10.30 1.81
N THR A 85 16.75 10.16 3.10
CA THR A 85 15.38 10.18 3.63
C THR A 85 14.65 11.49 3.30
N ALA A 86 15.34 12.62 3.41
CA ALA A 86 14.78 13.92 3.05
C ALA A 86 14.47 14.01 1.54
N ALA A 87 15.37 13.51 0.69
CA ALA A 87 15.17 13.48 -0.77
C ALA A 87 13.99 12.58 -1.16
N VAL A 88 13.87 11.39 -0.57
CA VAL A 88 12.76 10.46 -0.78
C VAL A 88 11.44 11.09 -0.37
N ARG A 89 11.36 11.72 0.82
CA ARG A 89 10.14 12.43 1.26
C ARG A 89 9.78 13.58 0.32
N LYS A 90 10.78 14.33 -0.15
CA LYS A 90 10.55 15.43 -1.09
C LYS A 90 10.00 14.90 -2.42
N ALA A 91 10.59 13.84 -2.97
CA ALA A 91 10.12 13.20 -4.18
C ALA A 91 8.68 12.67 -4.02
N ALA A 92 8.40 11.96 -2.94
CA ALA A 92 7.06 11.44 -2.64
C ALA A 92 6.02 12.56 -2.53
N ASN A 93 6.35 13.67 -1.86
CA ASN A 93 5.46 14.83 -1.80
C ASN A 93 5.22 15.45 -3.18
N ILE A 94 6.27 15.66 -3.99
CA ILE A 94 6.13 16.23 -5.34
C ILE A 94 5.27 15.35 -6.23
N LEU A 95 5.44 14.03 -6.16
CA LEU A 95 4.62 13.07 -6.88
C LEU A 95 3.15 13.14 -6.40
N GLY A 96 2.92 13.15 -5.09
CA GLY A 96 1.56 13.26 -4.55
C GLY A 96 0.84 14.56 -4.92
N THR A 97 1.56 15.68 -5.07
CA THR A 97 0.96 16.99 -5.39
C THR A 97 0.89 17.31 -6.87
N ASN A 98 1.79 16.77 -7.71
CA ASN A 98 1.90 17.13 -9.13
C ASN A 98 1.59 15.99 -10.10
N SER A 99 1.44 14.75 -9.61
CA SER A 99 0.95 13.65 -10.44
C SER A 99 -0.56 13.65 -10.47
N ILE A 100 -1.12 13.34 -11.64
CA ILE A 100 -2.55 13.09 -11.80
C ILE A 100 -2.93 11.92 -10.88
N PRO A 101 -3.97 12.05 -10.04
CA PRO A 101 -4.36 10.99 -9.11
C PRO A 101 -5.08 9.87 -9.85
N PHE A 102 -4.32 8.99 -10.50
CA PHE A 102 -4.84 7.82 -11.23
C PHE A 102 -5.61 6.83 -10.33
N TRP A 103 -5.45 6.94 -9.01
CA TRP A 103 -6.17 6.17 -7.98
C TRP A 103 -7.54 6.76 -7.61
N SER A 104 -7.90 7.94 -8.14
CA SER A 104 -9.22 8.54 -7.90
C SER A 104 -10.25 7.96 -8.89
N PRO A 105 -11.43 7.48 -8.42
CA PRO A 105 -12.53 7.08 -9.30
C PRO A 105 -13.04 8.19 -10.21
N ARG A 106 -12.67 9.45 -9.93
CA ARG A 106 -13.01 10.63 -10.75
C ARG A 106 -12.10 10.77 -11.97
N TYR A 107 -11.06 9.94 -12.09
CA TYR A 107 -10.19 9.90 -13.25
C TYR A 107 -10.68 8.86 -14.27
N GLU A 108 -11.54 9.29 -15.20
CA GLU A 108 -12.10 8.46 -16.29
C GLU A 108 -11.43 8.74 -17.65
N ALA A 109 -10.13 9.03 -17.67
CA ALA A 109 -9.39 9.26 -18.91
C ALA A 109 -8.36 8.17 -19.22
N HIS A 110 -8.21 7.86 -20.51
CA HIS A 110 -7.26 6.98 -21.20
C HIS A 110 -6.45 5.99 -20.36
N MET A 111 -6.83 4.69 -20.40
CA MET A 111 -6.15 3.47 -19.90
C MET A 111 -5.03 3.65 -18.84
N CYS A 112 -5.29 4.43 -17.79
CA CYS A 112 -4.37 4.59 -16.67
C CYS A 112 -5.20 4.50 -15.38
N THR A 113 -5.55 3.26 -15.04
CA THR A 113 -6.15 2.88 -13.76
C THR A 113 -5.05 2.48 -12.78
N ASP A 114 -5.37 2.48 -11.49
CA ASP A 114 -4.48 2.05 -10.39
C ASP A 114 -3.71 0.75 -10.76
N MET A 115 -2.42 0.70 -10.44
CA MET A 115 -1.58 -0.44 -10.82
C MET A 115 -1.88 -1.64 -9.91
N SER A 116 -2.09 -2.82 -10.51
CA SER A 116 -2.24 -4.07 -9.77
C SER A 116 -0.96 -4.41 -8.99
N VAL A 117 -1.10 -4.68 -7.70
CA VAL A 117 0.01 -5.04 -6.80
C VAL A 117 0.77 -6.32 -7.22
N TYR A 118 0.17 -7.15 -8.09
CA TYR A 118 0.76 -8.40 -8.60
C TYR A 118 1.66 -8.22 -9.83
N SER A 119 1.65 -7.04 -10.49
CA SER A 119 2.47 -6.85 -11.70
C SER A 119 3.99 -6.77 -11.43
N THR A 120 4.39 -6.78 -10.16
CA THR A 120 5.80 -6.77 -9.71
C THR A 120 6.37 -8.16 -9.47
N GLN A 121 5.64 -9.24 -9.78
CA GLN A 121 6.14 -10.60 -9.69
C GLN A 121 6.79 -10.98 -11.04
N ILE A 122 8.12 -10.90 -11.11
CA ILE A 122 8.92 -11.50 -12.19
C ILE A 122 8.81 -13.04 -12.06
N PRO A 123 8.63 -13.78 -13.17
CA PRO A 123 8.36 -15.23 -13.18
C PRO A 123 9.40 -16.08 -12.45
#